data_AF-A0A4V2LFD1-F1
#
_entry.id   AF-A0A4V2LFD1-F1
#
_cell.length_a   1.000
_cell.length_b   1.000
_cell.length_c   1.000
_cell.angle_alpha   90.00
_cell.angle_beta   90.00
_cell.angle_gamma   90.00
#
_symmetry.space_group_name_H-M   'P 1'
#
loop_
_entity.id
_entity.type
_entity.pdbx_description
1 polymer ?
#
loop_
_entity_poly.entity_id
_entity_poly.type
_entity_poly.pdbx_seq_one_letter_code
_entity_poly.pdbx_strand_id
1 'polypeptide(L)'
;MTPLLRLFRKPWIWSWLAAFVVWFLTIMVTLGASTLGLSQAALTFAAFSVIVGIGQMFVITLGPGNIDLSVPATMTLAGTVALKLMNVENGMILPGLLVAIVIGLVVGLGNYALIKALRIPPIIATLSMSFIVQSAAIWTNRGLRIKPPSVLAEFTTSNTLGVPNVAIVAFLISLLAWFLLDKTIYGRWISAIGQSMPAARMAGIPVDGTRFVTYLFCAVLASVAGYLLACFSGGAALNMGSEYLLMSIAVVVIGGTAVAGGDSNVPGIWGASLFMFLVVSMLNTYGLGAGIRLIMTGLIIISVIMLAGGRRAGMR
;
A
#
# COMPACT_ATOMS: atom_id res chain seq x y z
N MET A 1 20.95 25.79 15.53
CA MET A 1 20.64 24.86 14.41
C MET A 1 19.31 25.28 13.80
N THR A 2 19.28 25.66 12.52
CA THR A 2 18.07 26.16 11.85
C THR A 2 16.99 25.05 11.71
N PRO A 3 15.70 25.39 11.73
CA PRO A 3 14.59 24.43 11.54
C PRO A 3 14.72 23.61 10.25
N LEU A 4 15.28 24.21 9.20
CA LEU A 4 15.56 23.57 7.90
C LEU A 4 16.51 22.37 8.04
N LEU A 5 17.61 22.51 8.79
CA LEU A 5 18.57 21.41 9.00
C LEU A 5 17.96 20.23 9.78
N ARG A 6 16.91 20.44 10.59
CA ARG A 6 16.18 19.35 11.25
C ARG A 6 15.25 18.60 10.30
N LEU A 7 14.72 19.27 9.27
CA LEU A 7 13.86 18.65 8.26
C LEU A 7 14.65 17.69 7.37
N PHE A 8 15.85 18.08 6.93
CA PHE A 8 16.72 17.25 6.08
C PHE A 8 17.23 15.97 6.75
N ARG A 9 17.18 15.88 8.08
CA ARG A 9 17.52 14.66 8.83
C ARG A 9 16.40 13.62 8.81
N LYS A 10 15.16 13.99 8.48
CA LYS A 10 14.05 13.03 8.46
C LYS A 10 14.10 12.19 7.17
N PRO A 11 14.12 10.84 7.26
CA PRO A 11 14.24 9.97 6.08
C PRO A 11 13.19 10.21 5.00
N TRP A 12 11.96 10.59 5.39
CA TRP A 12 10.85 10.78 4.45
C TRP A 12 11.00 11.97 3.52
N ILE A 13 11.80 12.99 3.87
CA ILE A 13 11.92 14.18 3.01
C ILE A 13 12.56 13.84 1.65
N TRP A 14 13.38 12.78 1.62
CA TRP A 14 14.06 12.32 0.43
C TRP A 14 13.10 11.70 -0.59
N SER A 15 12.05 11.02 -0.15
CA SER A 15 11.04 10.48 -1.06
C SER A 15 10.21 11.60 -1.71
N TRP A 16 9.87 12.64 -0.95
CA TRP A 16 9.19 13.83 -1.47
C TRP A 16 10.07 14.62 -2.43
N LEU A 17 11.36 14.81 -2.10
CA LEU A 17 12.30 15.49 -2.98
C LEU A 17 12.50 14.70 -4.29
N ALA A 18 12.63 13.37 -4.21
CA ALA A 18 12.72 12.52 -5.39
C ALA A 18 11.44 12.61 -6.24
N ALA A 19 10.26 12.55 -5.62
CA ALA A 19 8.99 12.74 -6.32
C ALA A 19 8.92 14.09 -7.04
N PHE A 20 9.30 15.18 -6.36
CA PHE A 20 9.31 16.51 -6.93
C PHE A 20 10.27 16.64 -8.10
N VAL A 21 11.48 16.08 -8.00
CA VAL A 21 12.47 16.09 -9.08
C VAL A 21 11.94 15.35 -10.30
N VAL A 22 11.38 14.15 -10.14
CA VAL A 22 10.82 13.38 -11.28
C VAL A 22 9.63 14.11 -11.89
N TRP A 23 8.74 14.66 -11.06
CA TRP A 23 7.61 15.47 -11.53
C TRP A 23 8.08 16.66 -12.37
N PHE A 24 9.05 17.43 -11.86
CA PHE A 24 9.62 18.58 -12.55
C PHE A 24 10.28 18.21 -13.87
N LEU A 25 11.09 17.14 -13.90
CA LEU A 25 11.73 16.65 -15.12
C LEU A 25 10.70 16.20 -16.15
N THR A 26 9.64 15.53 -15.72
CA THR A 26 8.56 15.07 -16.62
C THR A 26 7.82 16.25 -17.24
N ILE A 27 7.56 17.31 -16.46
CA ILE A 27 6.94 18.55 -16.97
C ILE A 27 7.83 19.24 -17.99
N MET A 28 9.14 19.31 -17.72
CA MET A 28 10.09 19.93 -18.63
C MET A 28 10.16 19.20 -19.97
N VAL A 29 10.14 17.86 -19.97
CA VAL A 29 10.16 17.08 -21.22
C VAL A 29 8.83 17.11 -21.96
N THR A 30 7.71 17.21 -21.26
CA THR A 30 6.38 17.34 -21.88
C THR A 30 6.03 18.78 -22.28
N LEU A 31 6.95 19.73 -22.14
CA LEU A 31 6.74 21.17 -22.39
C LEU A 31 5.49 21.71 -21.67
N GLY A 32 5.17 21.15 -20.49
CA GLY A 32 4.01 21.54 -19.69
C GLY A 32 2.65 21.07 -20.19
N ALA A 33 2.56 20.39 -21.35
CA ALA A 33 1.31 20.04 -22.03
C ALA A 33 0.38 19.08 -21.25
N SER A 34 0.79 18.59 -20.07
CA SER A 34 0.01 17.66 -19.25
C SER A 34 0.18 17.88 -17.74
N THR A 35 0.64 19.05 -17.29
CA THR A 35 0.98 19.30 -15.86
C THR A 35 -0.16 18.96 -14.89
N LEU A 36 -1.38 19.43 -15.19
CA LEU A 36 -2.55 19.16 -14.34
C LEU A 36 -2.98 17.69 -14.42
N GLY A 37 -3.03 17.12 -15.62
CA GLY A 37 -3.41 15.72 -15.83
C GLY A 37 -2.45 14.73 -15.17
N LEU A 38 -1.15 14.96 -15.29
CA LEU A 38 -0.10 14.17 -14.65
C LEU A 38 -0.21 14.24 -13.12
N SER A 39 -0.42 15.45 -12.58
CA SER A 39 -0.53 15.65 -11.14
C SER A 39 -1.78 14.98 -10.56
N GLN A 40 -2.92 15.08 -11.25
CA GLN A 40 -4.15 14.39 -10.86
C GLN A 40 -3.98 12.87 -10.96
N ALA A 41 -3.43 12.35 -12.05
CA ALA A 41 -3.15 10.92 -12.20
C ALA A 41 -2.21 10.43 -11.10
N ALA A 42 -1.14 11.18 -10.81
CA ALA A 42 -0.19 10.84 -9.75
C ALA A 42 -0.85 10.76 -8.39
N LEU A 43 -1.69 11.73 -8.02
CA LEU A 43 -2.43 11.69 -6.76
C LEU A 43 -3.40 10.51 -6.70
N THR A 44 -4.14 10.23 -7.78
CA THR A 44 -5.10 9.12 -7.83
C THR A 44 -4.42 7.76 -7.68
N PHE A 45 -3.39 7.48 -8.47
CA PHE A 45 -2.72 6.18 -8.43
C PHE A 45 -1.84 6.03 -7.19
N ALA A 46 -1.17 7.10 -6.74
CA ALA A 46 -0.45 7.07 -5.48
C ALA A 46 -1.40 6.78 -4.31
N ALA A 47 -2.65 7.23 -4.34
CA ALA A 47 -3.63 6.95 -3.29
C ALA A 47 -3.85 5.44 -3.06
N PHE A 48 -3.99 4.65 -4.13
CA PHE A 48 -4.10 3.18 -3.99
C PHE A 48 -2.84 2.58 -3.36
N SER A 49 -1.66 3.01 -3.83
CA SER A 49 -0.37 2.58 -3.29
C SER A 49 -0.17 2.99 -1.83
N VAL A 50 -0.69 4.15 -1.43
CA VAL A 50 -0.65 4.66 -0.05
C VAL A 50 -1.52 3.79 0.86
N ILE A 51 -2.75 3.48 0.47
CA ILE A 51 -3.66 2.65 1.29
C ILE A 51 -3.02 1.30 1.58
N VAL A 52 -2.53 0.63 0.53
CA VAL A 52 -1.88 -0.67 0.65
C VAL A 52 -0.53 -0.56 1.37
N GLY A 53 0.26 0.46 1.04
CA GLY A 53 1.57 0.74 1.64
C GLY A 53 1.48 1.01 3.13
N ILE A 54 0.41 1.67 3.61
CA ILE A 54 0.14 1.83 5.04
C ILE A 54 -0.07 0.46 5.68
N GLY A 55 -0.94 -0.40 5.13
CA GLY A 55 -1.14 -1.75 5.65
C GLY A 55 0.18 -2.53 5.76
N GLN A 56 0.95 -2.52 4.67
CA GLN A 56 2.27 -3.16 4.59
C GLN A 56 3.28 -2.55 5.58
N MET A 57 3.22 -1.23 5.81
CA MET A 57 4.08 -0.52 6.76
C MET A 57 3.88 -1.05 8.18
N PHE A 58 2.63 -1.22 8.63
CA PHE A 58 2.36 -1.77 9.95
C PHE A 58 2.95 -3.19 10.10
N VAL A 59 2.78 -4.04 9.08
CA VAL A 59 3.33 -5.41 9.08
C VAL A 59 4.86 -5.39 9.13
N ILE A 60 5.53 -4.59 8.29
CA ILE A 60 6.99 -4.47 8.26
C ILE A 60 7.54 -3.91 9.58
N THR A 61 6.81 -2.99 10.22
CA THR A 61 7.23 -2.40 11.50
C THR A 61 7.29 -3.42 12.63
N LEU A 62 6.58 -4.56 12.53
CA LEU A 62 6.63 -5.65 13.53
C LEU A 62 7.97 -6.39 13.59
N GLY A 63 8.91 -6.13 12.68
CA GLY A 63 10.24 -6.73 12.71
C GLY A 63 10.63 -7.44 11.41
N PRO A 64 11.87 -7.95 11.35
CA PRO A 64 12.41 -8.52 10.13
C PRO A 64 11.61 -9.76 9.68
N GLY A 65 11.42 -9.87 8.36
CA GLY A 65 10.72 -11.00 7.74
C GLY A 65 9.19 -10.93 7.83
N ASN A 66 8.60 -9.92 8.47
CA ASN A 66 7.15 -9.69 8.41
C ASN A 66 6.83 -8.89 7.13
N ILE A 67 6.26 -9.56 6.14
CA ILE A 67 5.79 -8.99 4.88
C ILE A 67 4.49 -9.72 4.55
N ASP A 68 3.44 -9.00 4.16
CA ASP A 68 2.20 -9.60 3.67
C ASP A 68 2.18 -9.71 2.14
N LEU A 69 2.43 -10.91 1.62
CA LEU A 69 2.40 -11.21 0.19
C LEU A 69 1.00 -11.60 -0.33
N SER A 70 -0.03 -11.64 0.54
CA SER A 70 -1.41 -11.90 0.11
C SER A 70 -2.13 -10.66 -0.40
N VAL A 71 -1.54 -9.48 -0.23
CA VAL A 71 -2.10 -8.17 -0.60
C VAL A 71 -2.69 -8.15 -2.03
N PRO A 72 -1.96 -8.54 -3.10
CA PRO A 72 -2.50 -8.53 -4.47
C PRO A 72 -3.75 -9.37 -4.65
N ALA A 73 -3.72 -10.62 -4.17
CA ALA A 73 -4.81 -11.56 -4.31
C ALA A 73 -6.03 -11.08 -3.51
N THR A 74 -5.80 -10.49 -2.33
CA THR A 74 -6.83 -9.91 -1.47
C THR A 74 -7.54 -8.75 -2.16
N MET A 75 -6.79 -7.85 -2.80
CA MET A 75 -7.34 -6.76 -3.62
C MET A 75 -8.24 -7.30 -4.73
N THR A 76 -7.74 -8.26 -5.50
CA THR A 76 -8.47 -8.85 -6.64
C THR A 76 -9.75 -9.54 -6.17
N LEU A 77 -9.68 -10.39 -5.13
CA LEU A 77 -10.85 -11.11 -4.62
C LEU A 77 -11.90 -10.13 -4.07
N ALA A 78 -11.49 -9.15 -3.26
CA ALA A 78 -12.39 -8.18 -2.66
C ALA A 78 -13.12 -7.35 -3.72
N GLY A 79 -12.40 -6.82 -4.72
CA GLY A 79 -13.00 -6.10 -5.83
C GLY A 79 -13.97 -6.96 -6.65
N THR A 80 -13.57 -8.21 -6.95
CA THR A 80 -14.40 -9.16 -7.73
C THR A 80 -15.71 -9.48 -7.03
N VAL A 81 -15.65 -9.88 -5.75
CA VAL A 81 -16.85 -10.30 -5.01
C VAL A 81 -17.74 -9.10 -4.68
N ALA A 82 -17.16 -7.95 -4.33
CA ALA A 82 -17.94 -6.74 -4.08
C ALA A 82 -18.68 -6.26 -5.34
N LEU A 83 -18.02 -6.23 -6.50
CA LEU A 83 -18.70 -5.87 -7.76
C LEU A 83 -19.84 -6.85 -8.10
N LYS A 84 -19.61 -8.16 -7.89
CA LYS A 84 -20.66 -9.17 -8.08
C LYS A 84 -21.87 -8.93 -7.19
N LEU A 85 -21.64 -8.66 -5.92
CA LEU A 85 -22.71 -8.39 -4.97
C LEU A 85 -23.46 -7.10 -5.31
N MET A 86 -22.74 -6.07 -5.73
CA MET A 86 -23.34 -4.79 -6.08
C MET A 86 -24.19 -4.85 -7.35
N ASN A 87 -23.77 -5.65 -8.34
CA ASN A 87 -24.49 -5.85 -9.61
C ASN A 87 -25.02 -4.54 -10.25
N VAL A 88 -24.17 -3.49 -10.28
CA VAL A 88 -24.50 -2.14 -10.80
C VAL A 88 -25.49 -1.33 -9.94
N GLU A 89 -26.06 -1.90 -8.88
CA GLU A 89 -27.06 -1.24 -8.04
C GLU A 89 -26.43 -0.27 -7.03
N ASN A 90 -26.84 1.00 -7.07
CA ASN A 90 -26.33 2.03 -6.15
C ASN A 90 -26.72 1.75 -4.68
N GLY A 91 -27.86 1.10 -4.42
CA GLY A 91 -28.27 0.71 -3.07
C GLY A 91 -27.36 -0.34 -2.42
N MET A 92 -26.59 -1.06 -3.23
CA MET A 92 -25.72 -2.15 -2.78
C MET A 92 -24.28 -1.71 -2.51
N ILE A 93 -23.95 -0.41 -2.65
CA ILE A 93 -22.60 0.12 -2.42
C ILE A 93 -22.07 -0.22 -1.03
N LEU A 94 -22.88 0.06 0.01
CA LEU A 94 -22.49 -0.21 1.40
C LEU A 94 -22.34 -1.73 1.67
N PRO A 95 -23.29 -2.61 1.29
CA PRO A 95 -23.08 -4.06 1.30
C PRO A 95 -21.80 -4.52 0.58
N GLY A 96 -21.49 -3.94 -0.58
CA GLY A 96 -20.27 -4.22 -1.35
C GLY A 96 -18.99 -3.89 -0.55
N LEU A 97 -18.97 -2.72 0.10
CA LEU A 97 -17.86 -2.32 0.97
C LEU A 97 -17.74 -3.24 2.19
N LEU A 98 -18.84 -3.60 2.84
CA LEU A 98 -18.84 -4.50 3.99
C LEU A 98 -18.29 -5.88 3.61
N VAL A 99 -18.67 -6.42 2.45
CA VAL A 99 -18.11 -7.69 1.96
C VAL A 99 -16.63 -7.58 1.63
N ALA A 100 -16.17 -6.46 1.06
CA ALA A 100 -14.73 -6.24 0.87
C ALA A 100 -13.98 -6.23 2.21
N ILE A 101 -14.52 -5.58 3.25
CA ILE A 101 -13.93 -5.59 4.60
C ILE A 101 -13.92 -7.01 5.18
N VAL A 102 -15.02 -7.76 5.08
CA VAL A 102 -15.11 -9.14 5.56
C VAL A 102 -14.08 -10.03 4.87
N ILE A 103 -13.87 -9.89 3.56
CA ILE A 103 -12.83 -10.62 2.83
C ILE A 103 -11.45 -10.29 3.40
N GLY A 104 -11.15 -9.01 3.63
CA GLY A 104 -9.90 -8.59 4.27
C GLY A 104 -9.71 -9.22 5.65
N LEU A 105 -10.77 -9.25 6.49
CA LEU A 105 -10.73 -9.89 7.81
C LEU A 105 -10.47 -11.40 7.70
N VAL A 106 -11.15 -12.10 6.80
CA VAL A 106 -10.97 -13.55 6.60
C VAL A 106 -9.55 -13.86 6.12
N VAL A 107 -9.02 -13.08 5.18
CA VAL A 107 -7.66 -13.29 4.67
C VAL A 107 -6.62 -12.97 5.75
N GLY A 108 -6.77 -11.86 6.46
CA GLY A 108 -5.86 -11.49 7.56
C GLY A 108 -5.87 -12.51 8.70
N LEU A 109 -7.05 -13.05 9.04
CA LEU A 109 -7.19 -14.17 9.97
C LEU A 109 -6.44 -15.40 9.47
N GLY A 110 -6.63 -15.78 8.21
CA GLY A 110 -5.94 -16.90 7.58
C GLY A 110 -4.42 -16.74 7.61
N ASN A 111 -3.92 -15.57 7.19
CA ASN A 111 -2.50 -15.23 7.22
C ASN A 111 -1.91 -15.42 8.61
N TYR A 112 -2.53 -14.81 9.63
CA TYR A 112 -1.99 -14.89 10.98
C TYR A 112 -2.18 -16.27 11.63
N ALA A 113 -3.26 -17.00 11.29
CA ALA A 113 -3.46 -18.37 11.72
C ALA A 113 -2.34 -19.29 11.21
N LEU A 114 -1.96 -19.18 9.93
CA LEU A 114 -0.82 -19.92 9.38
C LEU A 114 0.49 -19.56 10.10
N ILE A 115 0.71 -18.27 10.39
CA ILE A 115 1.91 -17.80 11.08
C ILE A 115 1.98 -18.32 12.51
N LYS A 116 0.89 -18.19 13.27
CA LYS A 116 0.86 -18.50 14.70
C LYS A 116 0.59 -19.97 14.99
N ALA A 117 -0.48 -20.54 14.44
CA ALA A 117 -0.91 -21.90 14.75
C ALA A 117 0.00 -22.93 14.09
N LEU A 118 0.38 -22.73 12.83
CA LEU A 118 1.23 -23.65 12.08
C LEU A 118 2.72 -23.29 12.14
N ARG A 119 3.09 -22.19 12.82
CA ARG A 119 4.47 -21.70 12.99
C ARG A 119 5.20 -21.50 11.66
N ILE A 120 4.47 -21.15 10.60
CA ILE A 120 5.03 -20.91 9.27
C ILE A 120 5.66 -19.49 9.24
N PRO A 121 6.85 -19.29 8.66
CA PRO A 121 7.42 -17.96 8.46
C PRO A 121 6.45 -17.03 7.68
N PRO A 122 6.31 -15.74 8.06
CA PRO A 122 5.28 -14.88 7.49
C PRO A 122 5.25 -14.73 5.97
N ILE A 123 6.43 -14.64 5.34
CA ILE A 123 6.57 -14.56 3.89
C ILE A 123 5.94 -15.80 3.22
N ILE A 124 6.26 -16.99 3.73
CA ILE A 124 5.76 -18.26 3.17
C ILE A 124 4.26 -18.37 3.42
N ALA A 125 3.81 -18.09 4.64
CA ALA A 125 2.39 -18.16 5.01
C ALA A 125 1.52 -17.27 4.12
N THR A 126 1.91 -16.00 3.96
CA THR A 126 1.13 -15.01 3.21
C THR A 126 1.22 -15.23 1.70
N LEU A 127 2.36 -15.72 1.18
CA LEU A 127 2.48 -16.11 -0.23
C LEU A 127 1.61 -17.32 -0.55
N SER A 128 1.62 -18.36 0.29
CA SER A 128 0.76 -19.53 0.14
C SER A 128 -0.72 -19.14 0.21
N MET A 129 -1.11 -18.29 1.17
CA MET A 129 -2.47 -17.76 1.25
C MET A 129 -2.83 -16.94 -0.01
N SER A 130 -1.89 -16.18 -0.55
CA SER A 130 -2.05 -15.44 -1.82
C SER A 130 -2.51 -16.36 -2.96
N PHE A 131 -1.93 -17.55 -3.10
CA PHE A 131 -2.35 -18.51 -4.14
C PHE A 131 -3.76 -19.06 -3.92
N ILE A 132 -4.15 -19.33 -2.67
CA ILE A 132 -5.51 -19.78 -2.32
C ILE A 132 -6.52 -18.68 -2.65
N VAL A 133 -6.26 -17.46 -2.19
CA VAL A 133 -7.11 -16.28 -2.41
C VAL A 133 -7.19 -15.94 -3.90
N GLN A 134 -6.08 -16.01 -4.63
CA GLN A 134 -6.03 -15.77 -6.07
C GLN A 134 -6.84 -16.84 -6.83
N SER A 135 -6.78 -18.10 -6.39
CA SER A 135 -7.58 -19.18 -6.98
C SER A 135 -9.07 -18.97 -6.74
N ALA A 136 -9.45 -18.53 -5.53
CA ALA A 136 -10.83 -18.11 -5.24
C ALA A 136 -11.25 -16.92 -6.10
N ALA A 137 -10.36 -15.95 -6.33
CA ALA A 137 -10.60 -14.82 -7.23
C ALA A 137 -10.82 -15.30 -8.67
N ILE A 138 -10.02 -16.23 -9.18
CA ILE A 138 -10.19 -16.82 -10.52
C ILE A 138 -11.54 -17.55 -10.63
N TRP A 139 -11.89 -18.36 -9.62
CA TRP A 139 -13.14 -19.11 -9.63
C TRP A 139 -14.36 -18.19 -9.59
N THR A 140 -14.29 -17.15 -8.76
CA THR A 140 -15.35 -16.14 -8.70
C THR A 140 -15.37 -15.27 -9.95
N ASN A 141 -14.25 -14.94 -10.59
CA ASN A 141 -14.24 -13.99 -11.72
C ASN A 141 -14.69 -14.56 -13.09
N ARG A 142 -15.08 -15.84 -13.19
CA ARG A 142 -15.41 -16.50 -14.47
C ARG A 142 -16.38 -15.70 -15.34
N GLY A 143 -15.84 -14.99 -16.34
CA GLY A 143 -16.59 -14.18 -17.30
C GLY A 143 -17.18 -12.87 -16.75
N LEU A 144 -16.67 -12.35 -15.63
CA LEU A 144 -17.22 -11.13 -15.03
C LEU A 144 -17.07 -9.94 -15.98
N ARG A 145 -18.21 -9.35 -16.33
CA ARG A 145 -18.30 -8.08 -17.07
C ARG A 145 -19.25 -7.12 -16.35
N ILE A 146 -19.21 -7.14 -15.03
CA ILE A 146 -20.05 -6.29 -14.19
C ILE A 146 -19.35 -4.96 -13.97
N LYS A 147 -20.01 -3.89 -14.38
CA LYS A 147 -19.57 -2.52 -14.12
C LYS A 147 -19.86 -2.13 -12.67
N PRO A 148 -19.05 -1.24 -12.07
CA PRO A 148 -19.40 -0.64 -10.79
C PRO A 148 -20.72 0.13 -10.86
N PRO A 149 -21.46 0.26 -9.73
CA PRO A 149 -22.57 1.20 -9.62
C PRO A 149 -22.15 2.61 -10.02
N SER A 150 -23.02 3.34 -10.73
CA SER A 150 -22.67 4.61 -11.36
C SER A 150 -22.17 5.66 -10.38
N VAL A 151 -22.80 5.77 -9.20
CA VAL A 151 -22.41 6.73 -8.16
C VAL A 151 -21.02 6.43 -7.62
N LEU A 152 -20.70 5.15 -7.43
CA LEU A 152 -19.39 4.73 -6.94
C LEU A 152 -18.30 4.92 -8.00
N ALA A 153 -18.60 4.63 -9.27
CA ALA A 153 -17.70 4.84 -10.39
C ALA A 153 -17.38 6.33 -10.58
N GLU A 154 -18.40 7.18 -10.49
CA GLU A 154 -18.25 8.63 -10.51
C GLU A 154 -17.45 9.10 -9.30
N PHE A 155 -17.74 8.60 -8.10
CA PHE A 155 -16.97 8.93 -6.90
C PHE A 155 -15.49 8.60 -7.06
N THR A 156 -15.12 7.43 -7.57
CA THR A 156 -13.71 7.03 -7.69
C THR A 156 -12.96 7.77 -8.80
N THR A 157 -13.65 8.28 -9.82
CA THR A 157 -13.05 8.99 -10.96
C THR A 157 -13.12 10.52 -10.85
N SER A 158 -14.01 11.05 -10.01
CA SER A 158 -14.17 12.49 -9.79
C SER A 158 -13.17 13.09 -8.79
N ASN A 159 -13.15 14.41 -8.75
CA ASN A 159 -12.37 15.19 -7.81
C ASN A 159 -13.27 16.13 -7.01
N THR A 160 -12.87 16.39 -5.78
CA THR A 160 -13.50 17.38 -4.88
C THR A 160 -12.48 18.46 -4.60
N LEU A 161 -12.81 19.72 -4.89
CA LEU A 161 -11.90 20.86 -4.72
C LEU A 161 -10.54 20.69 -5.44
N GLY A 162 -10.54 20.01 -6.59
CA GLY A 162 -9.33 19.74 -7.38
C GLY A 162 -8.49 18.56 -6.89
N VAL A 163 -8.90 17.87 -5.81
CA VAL A 163 -8.21 16.68 -5.28
C VAL A 163 -9.02 15.42 -5.62
N PRO A 164 -8.40 14.37 -6.19
CA PRO A 164 -9.11 13.12 -6.46
C PRO A 164 -9.74 12.53 -5.19
N ASN A 165 -10.98 12.06 -5.27
CA ASN A 165 -11.69 11.56 -4.07
C ASN A 165 -10.99 10.36 -3.44
N VAL A 166 -10.38 9.48 -4.25
CA VAL A 166 -9.58 8.35 -3.76
C VAL A 166 -8.37 8.83 -2.94
N ALA A 167 -7.75 9.95 -3.31
CA ALA A 167 -6.66 10.56 -2.55
C ALA A 167 -7.15 11.14 -1.22
N ILE A 168 -8.38 11.68 -1.16
CA ILE A 168 -9.00 12.11 0.09
C ILE A 168 -9.21 10.91 1.03
N VAL A 169 -9.74 9.80 0.50
CA VAL A 169 -9.91 8.56 1.29
C VAL A 169 -8.57 8.05 1.81
N ALA A 170 -7.54 7.99 0.95
CA ALA A 170 -6.19 7.59 1.36
C ALA A 170 -5.61 8.54 2.43
N PHE A 171 -5.90 9.84 2.34
CA PHE A 171 -5.46 10.83 3.33
C PHE A 171 -6.13 10.61 4.68
N LEU A 172 -7.44 10.36 4.71
CA LEU A 172 -8.16 10.01 5.94
C LEU A 172 -7.62 8.72 6.59
N ILE A 173 -7.34 7.70 5.79
CA ILE A 173 -6.69 6.46 6.25
C ILE A 173 -5.28 6.75 6.79
N SER A 174 -4.54 7.65 6.15
CA SER A 174 -3.21 8.08 6.62
C SER A 174 -3.27 8.80 7.96
N LEU A 175 -4.26 9.66 8.18
CA LEU A 175 -4.47 10.33 9.45
C LEU A 175 -4.82 9.33 10.55
N LEU A 176 -5.69 8.36 10.27
CA LEU A 176 -6.01 7.28 11.19
C LEU A 176 -4.77 6.44 11.54
N ALA A 177 -3.99 6.06 10.53
CA ALA A 177 -2.74 5.32 10.70
C ALA A 177 -1.72 6.10 11.55
N TRP A 178 -1.55 7.39 11.28
CA TRP A 178 -0.69 8.28 12.05
C TRP A 178 -1.15 8.37 13.50
N PHE A 179 -2.46 8.54 13.73
CA PHE A 179 -3.02 8.58 15.08
C PHE A 179 -2.78 7.26 15.83
N LEU A 180 -3.03 6.12 15.18
CA LEU A 180 -2.78 4.80 15.76
C LEU A 180 -1.30 4.60 16.14
N LEU A 181 -0.36 5.04 15.30
CA LEU A 181 1.07 4.87 15.55
C LEU A 181 1.61 5.83 16.61
N ASP A 182 1.29 7.12 16.51
CA ASP A 182 1.92 8.16 17.36
C ASP A 182 1.16 8.41 18.67
N LYS A 183 -0.16 8.19 18.69
CA LYS A 183 -1.01 8.62 19.80
C LYS A 183 -1.57 7.48 20.64
N THR A 184 -1.51 6.23 20.18
CA THR A 184 -2.09 5.10 20.92
C THR A 184 -1.03 4.17 21.52
N ILE A 185 -1.46 3.33 22.47
CA ILE A 185 -0.63 2.26 23.05
C ILE A 185 -0.28 1.22 21.97
N TYR A 186 -1.19 0.95 21.03
CA TYR A 186 -1.00 -0.03 19.96
C TYR A 186 0.22 0.31 19.09
N GLY A 187 0.42 1.59 18.73
CA GLY A 187 1.61 2.03 18.02
C GLY A 187 2.91 1.77 18.78
N ARG A 188 2.93 2.08 20.08
CA ARG A 188 4.08 1.78 20.95
C ARG A 188 4.38 0.28 21.05
N TRP A 189 3.34 -0.55 21.10
CA TRP A 189 3.49 -2.01 21.08
C TRP A 189 4.11 -2.50 19.78
N ILE A 190 3.63 -2.02 18.62
CA ILE A 190 4.18 -2.40 17.32
C ILE A 190 5.67 -2.04 17.23
N SER A 191 6.03 -0.80 17.59
CA SER A 191 7.43 -0.37 17.57
C SER A 191 8.31 -1.20 18.51
N ALA A 192 7.85 -1.48 19.73
CA ALA A 192 8.60 -2.30 20.69
C ALA A 192 8.79 -3.75 20.19
N ILE A 193 7.75 -4.35 19.62
CA ILE A 193 7.81 -5.69 19.02
C ILE A 193 8.83 -5.72 17.87
N GLY A 194 8.82 -4.69 17.02
CA GLY A 194 9.75 -4.54 15.91
C GLY A 194 11.21 -4.42 16.31
N GLN A 195 11.48 -3.75 17.43
CA GLN A 195 12.85 -3.61 17.95
C GLN A 195 13.38 -4.91 18.56
N SER A 196 12.57 -5.58 19.38
CA SER A 196 12.92 -6.88 19.97
C SER A 196 11.68 -7.60 20.48
N MET A 197 11.26 -8.63 19.76
CA MET A 197 10.12 -9.46 20.15
C MET A 197 10.31 -10.15 21.51
N PRO A 198 11.49 -10.71 21.86
CA PRO A 198 11.73 -11.27 23.20
C PRO A 198 11.60 -10.21 24.31
N ALA A 199 12.18 -9.02 24.10
CA ALA A 199 12.09 -7.93 25.09
C ALA A 199 10.66 -7.42 25.26
N ALA A 200 9.91 -7.27 24.16
CA ALA A 200 8.50 -6.90 24.20
C ALA A 200 7.65 -7.89 25.00
N ARG A 201 7.91 -9.21 24.86
CA ARG A 201 7.23 -10.24 25.67
C ARG A 201 7.57 -10.12 27.15
N MET A 202 8.84 -9.91 27.50
CA MET A 202 9.26 -9.71 28.90
C MET A 202 8.66 -8.44 29.50
N ALA A 203 8.41 -7.41 28.68
CA ALA A 203 7.73 -6.17 29.08
C ALA A 203 6.19 -6.30 29.19
N GLY A 204 5.64 -7.51 29.05
CA GLY A 204 4.20 -7.76 29.19
C GLY A 204 3.35 -7.31 27.99
N ILE A 205 3.96 -6.99 26.85
CA ILE A 205 3.22 -6.60 25.65
C ILE A 205 2.48 -7.81 25.08
N PRO A 206 1.18 -7.70 24.73
CA PRO A 206 0.42 -8.78 24.11
C PRO A 206 0.86 -8.96 22.64
N VAL A 207 2.04 -9.55 22.44
CA VAL A 207 2.69 -9.65 21.13
C VAL A 207 1.81 -10.33 20.10
N ASP A 208 1.18 -11.45 20.47
CA ASP A 208 0.38 -12.20 19.51
C ASP A 208 -0.90 -11.47 19.12
N GLY A 209 -1.60 -10.86 20.08
CA GLY A 209 -2.78 -10.04 19.80
C GLY A 209 -2.44 -8.83 18.92
N THR A 210 -1.30 -8.20 19.19
CA THR A 210 -0.82 -7.05 18.41
C THR A 210 -0.51 -7.46 16.97
N ARG A 211 0.21 -8.58 16.77
CA ARG A 211 0.52 -9.09 15.43
C ARG A 211 -0.75 -9.52 14.69
N PHE A 212 -1.68 -10.20 15.36
CA PHE A 212 -2.97 -10.59 14.79
C PHE A 212 -3.75 -9.40 14.21
N VAL A 213 -3.98 -8.38 15.03
CA VAL A 213 -4.69 -7.15 14.62
C VAL A 213 -3.95 -6.45 13.48
N THR A 214 -2.63 -6.48 13.48
CA THR A 214 -1.81 -5.87 12.43
C THR A 214 -1.99 -6.56 11.06
N TYR A 215 -2.00 -7.89 11.02
CA TYR A 215 -2.25 -8.64 9.79
C TYR A 215 -3.69 -8.47 9.29
N LEU A 216 -4.67 -8.42 10.20
CA LEU A 216 -6.05 -8.07 9.85
C LEU A 216 -6.14 -6.68 9.23
N PHE A 217 -5.53 -5.67 9.88
CA PHE A 217 -5.55 -4.30 9.40
C PHE A 217 -4.92 -4.16 8.02
N CYS A 218 -3.79 -4.82 7.78
CA CYS A 218 -3.14 -4.85 6.47
C CYS A 218 -4.04 -5.45 5.38
N ALA A 219 -4.63 -6.61 5.65
CA ALA A 219 -5.52 -7.28 4.69
C ALA A 219 -6.83 -6.50 4.44
N VAL A 220 -7.37 -5.81 5.44
CA VAL A 220 -8.54 -4.92 5.28
C VAL A 220 -8.20 -3.69 4.44
N LEU A 221 -7.05 -3.05 4.65
CA LEU A 221 -6.64 -1.94 3.79
C LEU A 221 -6.39 -2.39 2.34
N ALA A 222 -5.80 -3.58 2.14
CA ALA A 222 -5.67 -4.18 0.83
C ALA A 222 -7.05 -4.44 0.19
N SER A 223 -8.02 -4.99 0.92
CA SER A 223 -9.35 -5.27 0.36
C SER A 223 -10.12 -3.98 0.01
N VAL A 224 -10.02 -2.94 0.83
CA VAL A 224 -10.60 -1.62 0.55
C VAL A 224 -9.94 -0.96 -0.66
N ALA A 225 -8.60 -1.02 -0.78
CA ALA A 225 -7.90 -0.53 -1.96
C ALA A 225 -8.33 -1.27 -3.22
N GLY A 226 -8.48 -2.61 -3.16
CA GLY A 226 -8.97 -3.42 -4.27
C GLY A 226 -10.41 -3.08 -4.68
N TYR A 227 -11.29 -2.89 -3.71
CA TYR A 227 -12.67 -2.43 -3.95
C TYR A 227 -12.71 -1.09 -4.71
N LEU A 228 -11.96 -0.10 -4.23
CA LEU A 228 -11.89 1.22 -4.87
C LEU A 228 -11.23 1.15 -6.26
N LEU A 229 -10.17 0.36 -6.41
CA LEU A 229 -9.44 0.20 -7.66
C LEU A 229 -10.28 -0.48 -8.74
N ALA A 230 -11.05 -1.51 -8.38
CA ALA A 230 -11.97 -2.17 -9.29
C ALA A 230 -13.05 -1.21 -9.80
N CYS A 231 -13.55 -0.33 -8.91
CA CYS A 231 -14.53 0.68 -9.30
C CYS A 231 -13.92 1.78 -10.17
N PHE A 232 -12.72 2.25 -9.84
CA PHE A 232 -11.97 3.20 -10.66
C PHE A 232 -11.65 2.67 -12.06
N SER A 233 -11.30 1.38 -12.16
CA SER A 233 -10.94 0.74 -13.43
C SER A 233 -12.15 0.34 -14.29
N GLY A 234 -13.38 0.56 -13.79
CA GLY A 234 -14.63 0.18 -14.47
C GLY A 234 -14.95 -1.33 -14.41
N GLY A 235 -14.25 -2.09 -13.56
CA GLY A 235 -14.42 -3.53 -13.40
C GLY A 235 -13.22 -4.19 -12.67
N ALA A 236 -13.39 -5.45 -12.25
CA ALA A 236 -12.33 -6.21 -11.60
C ALA A 236 -11.57 -7.10 -12.60
N ALA A 237 -10.32 -6.74 -12.90
CA ALA A 237 -9.40 -7.59 -13.65
C ALA A 237 -8.66 -8.55 -12.72
N LEU A 238 -8.40 -9.79 -13.18
CA LEU A 238 -7.74 -10.82 -12.36
C LEU A 238 -6.33 -10.46 -11.89
N ASN A 239 -5.66 -9.59 -12.63
CA ASN A 239 -4.29 -9.16 -12.38
C ASN A 239 -4.21 -7.74 -11.79
N MET A 240 -5.32 -7.08 -11.43
CA MET A 240 -5.29 -5.67 -11.00
C MET A 240 -4.45 -5.44 -9.72
N GLY A 241 -4.34 -6.46 -8.85
CA GLY A 241 -3.53 -6.38 -7.64
C GLY A 241 -2.04 -6.65 -7.83
N SER A 242 -1.62 -7.23 -8.97
CA SER A 242 -0.25 -7.75 -9.13
C SER A 242 0.82 -6.67 -9.03
N GLU A 243 0.53 -5.47 -9.56
CA GLU A 243 1.41 -4.31 -9.51
C GLU A 243 1.68 -3.86 -8.07
N TYR A 244 0.75 -4.12 -7.15
CA TYR A 244 0.83 -3.69 -5.76
C TYR A 244 1.66 -4.64 -4.87
N LEU A 245 2.08 -5.82 -5.37
CA LEU A 245 2.91 -6.76 -4.61
C LEU A 245 4.25 -6.13 -4.22
N LEU A 246 5.06 -5.81 -5.24
CA LEU A 246 6.38 -5.21 -5.04
C LEU A 246 6.27 -3.72 -4.70
N MET A 247 5.26 -3.05 -5.26
CA MET A 247 5.05 -1.62 -5.03
C MET A 247 4.73 -1.33 -3.56
N SER A 248 3.90 -2.13 -2.88
CA SER A 248 3.59 -1.93 -1.46
C SER A 248 4.83 -2.03 -0.56
N ILE A 249 5.74 -2.95 -0.86
CA ILE A 249 7.02 -3.08 -0.16
C ILE A 249 7.92 -1.89 -0.51
N ALA A 250 8.06 -1.55 -1.80
CA ALA A 250 8.91 -0.47 -2.26
C ALA A 250 8.51 0.88 -1.63
N VAL A 251 7.22 1.21 -1.58
CA VAL A 251 6.78 2.50 -1.01
C VAL A 251 7.05 2.60 0.49
N VAL A 252 6.99 1.49 1.22
CA VAL A 252 7.35 1.45 2.65
C VAL A 252 8.84 1.69 2.86
N VAL A 253 9.67 1.03 2.06
CA VAL A 253 11.13 1.11 2.16
C VAL A 253 11.65 2.47 1.70
N ILE A 254 11.21 2.95 0.53
CA ILE A 254 11.54 4.26 -0.02
C ILE A 254 10.99 5.37 0.91
N GLY A 255 9.83 5.15 1.53
CA GLY A 255 9.24 6.05 2.52
C GLY A 255 10.06 6.16 3.82
N GLY A 256 11.07 5.30 4.00
CA GLY A 256 11.99 5.37 5.14
C GLY A 256 11.53 4.63 6.39
N THR A 257 10.55 3.73 6.26
CA THR A 257 10.22 2.76 7.32
C THR A 257 11.34 1.72 7.42
N ALA A 258 11.71 1.31 8.63
CA ALA A 258 12.75 0.33 8.84
C ALA A 258 12.29 -1.08 8.46
N VAL A 259 12.96 -1.71 7.48
CA VAL A 259 12.77 -3.14 7.17
C VAL A 259 13.16 -4.04 8.34
N ALA A 260 14.08 -3.56 9.18
CA ALA A 260 14.45 -4.22 10.44
C ALA A 260 13.35 -4.12 11.51
N GLY A 261 12.29 -3.33 11.30
CA GLY A 261 11.22 -3.09 12.26
C GLY A 261 11.47 -1.91 13.19
N GLY A 262 10.46 -1.60 14.02
CA GLY A 262 10.53 -0.61 15.09
C GLY A 262 10.21 0.83 14.68
N ASP A 263 10.74 1.27 13.54
CA ASP A 263 10.54 2.64 13.05
C ASP A 263 9.61 2.68 11.83
N SER A 264 8.48 3.39 11.96
CA SER A 264 7.49 3.60 10.88
C SER A 264 7.41 5.07 10.45
N ASN A 265 6.91 5.32 9.23
CA ASN A 265 6.92 6.65 8.66
C ASN A 265 5.76 6.91 7.68
N VAL A 266 4.61 7.36 8.20
CA VAL A 266 3.40 7.61 7.41
C VAL A 266 3.60 8.67 6.31
N PRO A 267 4.18 9.87 6.57
CA PRO A 267 4.39 10.87 5.52
C PRO A 267 5.31 10.38 4.40
N GLY A 268 6.25 9.49 4.71
CA GLY A 268 7.15 8.89 3.74
C GLY A 268 6.44 8.03 2.70
N ILE A 269 5.35 7.35 3.08
CA ILE A 269 4.56 6.52 2.17
C ILE A 269 4.02 7.35 1.01
N TRP A 270 3.46 8.53 1.28
CA TRP A 270 2.96 9.44 0.25
C TRP A 270 4.04 9.86 -0.75
N GLY A 271 5.17 10.36 -0.26
CA GLY A 271 6.27 10.77 -1.12
C GLY A 271 6.80 9.61 -1.97
N ALA A 272 6.90 8.41 -1.38
CA ALA A 272 7.35 7.22 -2.08
C ALA A 272 6.35 6.71 -3.13
N SER A 273 5.05 6.73 -2.82
CA SER A 273 3.99 6.37 -3.76
C SER A 273 3.93 7.32 -4.95
N LEU A 274 4.03 8.63 -4.70
CA LEU A 274 4.11 9.65 -5.75
C LEU A 274 5.35 9.44 -6.62
N PHE A 275 6.53 9.28 -5.99
CA PHE A 275 7.78 9.02 -6.70
C PHE A 275 7.68 7.79 -7.60
N MET A 276 7.23 6.65 -7.07
CA MET A 276 7.12 5.41 -7.83
C MET A 276 6.18 5.53 -9.02
N PHE A 277 5.01 6.16 -8.83
CA PHE A 277 4.08 6.39 -9.94
C PHE A 277 4.68 7.31 -11.00
N LEU A 278 5.27 8.44 -10.60
CA LEU A 278 5.85 9.42 -11.52
C LEU A 278 6.99 8.82 -12.34
N VAL A 279 7.83 7.99 -11.74
CA VAL A 279 8.89 7.26 -12.45
C VAL A 279 8.28 6.36 -13.52
N VAL A 280 7.31 5.52 -13.17
CA VAL A 280 6.70 4.58 -14.13
C VAL A 280 5.97 5.35 -15.25
N SER A 281 5.29 6.43 -14.89
CA SER A 281 4.60 7.31 -15.83
C SER A 281 5.58 7.98 -16.80
N MET A 282 6.68 8.56 -16.30
CA MET A 282 7.73 9.17 -17.11
C MET A 282 8.35 8.16 -18.09
N LEU A 283 8.72 6.96 -17.61
CA LEU A 283 9.28 5.92 -18.48
C LEU A 283 8.29 5.48 -19.56
N ASN A 284 6.98 5.47 -19.24
CA ASN A 284 5.93 5.18 -20.22
C ASN A 284 5.78 6.32 -21.25
N THR A 285 5.78 7.58 -20.81
CA THR A 285 5.74 8.75 -21.69
C THR A 285 6.92 8.78 -22.67
N TYR A 286 8.08 8.24 -22.28
CA TYR A 286 9.25 8.14 -23.15
C TYR A 286 9.18 6.96 -24.13
N GLY A 287 8.06 6.24 -24.19
CA GLY A 287 7.86 5.13 -25.12
C GLY A 287 8.63 3.87 -24.75
N LEU A 288 9.18 3.77 -23.52
CA LEU A 288 9.89 2.57 -23.10
C LEU A 288 8.91 1.42 -22.90
N GLY A 289 9.23 0.28 -23.51
CA GLY A 289 8.43 -0.94 -23.39
C GLY A 289 8.34 -1.47 -21.95
N ALA A 290 7.29 -2.24 -21.65
CA ALA A 290 7.00 -2.72 -20.30
C ALA A 290 8.18 -3.47 -19.65
N GLY A 291 8.93 -4.26 -20.42
CA GLY A 291 10.12 -4.96 -19.92
C GLY A 291 11.21 -4.02 -19.41
N ILE A 292 11.53 -2.97 -20.17
CA ILE A 292 12.52 -1.95 -19.76
C ILE A 292 12.02 -1.19 -18.53
N ARG A 293 10.71 -0.87 -18.47
CA ARG A 293 10.13 -0.21 -17.28
C ARG A 293 10.27 -1.05 -16.02
N LEU A 294 10.08 -2.37 -16.11
CA LEU A 294 10.26 -3.29 -14.98
C LEU A 294 11.73 -3.38 -14.54
N ILE A 295 12.67 -3.46 -15.50
CA ILE A 295 14.11 -3.45 -15.21
C ILE A 295 14.49 -2.17 -14.47
N MET A 296 14.09 -1.01 -15.01
CA MET A 296 14.37 0.29 -14.40
C MET A 296 13.74 0.42 -13.01
N THR A 297 12.50 -0.02 -12.85
CA THR A 297 11.81 -0.02 -11.55
C THR A 297 12.58 -0.86 -10.53
N GLY A 298 13.06 -2.05 -10.91
CA GLY A 298 13.90 -2.89 -10.06
C GLY A 298 15.24 -2.23 -9.69
N LEU A 299 15.94 -1.65 -10.67
CA LEU A 299 17.20 -0.94 -10.45
C LEU A 299 17.03 0.27 -9.52
N ILE A 300 15.92 1.01 -9.64
CA ILE A 300 15.60 2.14 -8.77
C ILE A 300 15.38 1.66 -7.34
N ILE A 301 14.59 0.58 -7.14
CA ILE A 301 14.36 0.01 -5.81
C ILE A 301 15.70 -0.44 -5.18
N ILE A 302 16.54 -1.16 -5.91
CA ILE A 302 17.88 -1.58 -5.44
C ILE A 302 18.71 -0.36 -5.04
N SER A 303 18.75 0.66 -5.90
CA SER A 303 19.52 1.89 -5.67
C SER A 303 19.06 2.62 -4.42
N VAL A 304 17.74 2.76 -4.22
CA VAL A 304 17.19 3.41 -3.01
C VAL A 304 17.51 2.58 -1.76
N ILE A 305 17.37 1.26 -1.82
CA ILE A 305 17.70 0.38 -0.69
C ILE A 305 19.17 0.49 -0.30
N MET A 306 20.09 0.49 -1.28
CA MET A 306 21.53 0.65 -1.00
C MET A 306 21.83 1.99 -0.33
N LEU A 307 21.27 3.08 -0.85
CA LEU A 307 21.47 4.43 -0.30
C LEU A 307 20.82 4.61 1.08
N ALA A 308 19.66 3.99 1.30
CA ALA A 308 18.95 4.04 2.58
C ALA A 308 19.60 3.13 3.64
N GLY A 309 20.05 1.93 3.25
CA GLY A 309 20.73 0.96 4.11
C GLY A 309 22.09 1.44 4.59
N GLY A 310 22.87 2.10 3.73
CA GLY A 310 24.19 2.63 4.08
C GLY A 310 24.16 3.71 5.18
N ARG A 311 23.10 4.51 5.25
CA ARG A 311 22.99 5.61 6.24
C ARG A 311 22.85 5.13 7.70
N ARG A 312 22.32 3.93 7.95
CA ARG A 312 22.17 3.39 9.31
C ARG A 312 23.40 2.60 9.79
N ALA A 313 24.22 2.09 8.88
CA ALA A 313 25.45 1.37 9.23
C ALA A 313 26.55 2.31 9.77
N GLY A 314 26.59 3.58 9.33
CA GLY A 314 27.57 4.58 9.81
C GLY A 314 27.19 5.32 11.09
N MET A 315 26.07 4.96 11.74
CA MET A 315 25.60 5.58 13.00
C MET A 315 25.58 4.60 14.18
N ARG A 316 26.15 3.40 14.01
CA ARG A 316 26.36 2.42 15.07
C ARG A 316 27.84 2.34 15.41
#